data_AF-A0A7Y5A5P8-F1
#
_entry.id   AF-A0A7Y5A5P8-F1
#
_cell.length_a   1.000
_cell.length_b   1.000
_cell.length_c   1.000
_cell.angle_alpha   90.00
_cell.angle_beta   90.00
_cell.angle_gamma   90.00
#
_symmetry.space_group_name_H-M   'P 1'
#
loop_
_entity.id
_entity.type
_entity.pdbx_description
1 polymer ?
#
loop_
_entity_poly.entity_id
_entity_poly.type
_entity_poly.pdbx_seq_one_letter_code
_entity_poly.pdbx_strand_id
1 'polypeptide(L)'
;MRTTNEISSLSNSLEETLKDSNLQSVTTDLAEAFTDTLLNEGILRDIPIIGTIVGLTKASLSLNDRLLIKKLIYFLSELQDIETEKRQKLIFSIEKSDKHKIRIGEKLLYIIDKCEDHITSKYIAILFSAFLKEEITYSDFLRGSTIIQRLLVQDFEQFLETENKVLERRIAYWEKGFSDFENSLITVGICTTYTDPVSVRDQDDYKMSDKYVVDGGDLNIYLTEIGHTLKTYMHHC
;
A
#
# COMPACT_ATOMS: atom_id res chain seq x y z
N MET A 1 3.71 -2.35 26.84
CA MET A 1 2.83 -1.18 26.68
C MET A 1 3.75 0.04 26.66
N ARG A 2 4.16 0.47 25.46
CA ARG A 2 5.07 1.61 25.28
C ARG A 2 4.34 2.89 25.72
N THR A 3 4.98 3.74 26.51
CA THR A 3 4.35 4.96 27.03
C THR A 3 4.15 5.98 25.90
N THR A 4 3.16 6.88 26.01
CA THR A 4 2.85 7.93 25.01
C THR A 4 4.08 8.76 24.59
N ASN A 5 5.08 8.88 25.47
CA ASN A 5 6.35 9.56 25.20
C ASN A 5 7.29 8.82 24.23
N GLU A 6 7.19 7.49 24.14
CA GLU A 6 8.01 6.69 23.21
C GLU A 6 7.45 6.76 21.79
N ILE A 7 6.12 6.80 21.64
CA ILE A 7 5.48 6.93 20.32
C ILE A 7 5.78 8.31 19.73
N SER A 8 5.74 9.36 20.55
CA SER A 8 6.07 10.72 20.09
C SER A 8 7.55 10.87 19.71
N SER A 9 8.48 10.24 20.45
CA SER A 9 9.91 10.25 20.08
C SER A 9 10.16 9.51 18.77
N LEU A 10 9.57 8.31 18.58
CA LEU A 10 9.65 7.56 17.33
C LEU A 10 9.02 8.35 16.16
N SER A 11 7.87 8.99 16.37
CA SER A 11 7.23 9.82 15.35
C SER A 11 8.16 10.96 14.90
N ASN A 12 8.76 11.67 15.86
CA ASN A 12 9.70 12.75 15.57
C ASN A 12 10.92 12.24 14.80
N SER A 13 11.55 11.16 15.25
CA SER A 13 12.74 10.61 14.60
C SER A 13 12.45 10.07 13.20
N LEU A 14 11.25 9.54 12.95
CA LEU A 14 10.85 9.14 11.60
C LEU A 14 10.69 10.37 10.70
N GLU A 15 10.04 11.43 11.17
CA GLU A 15 9.95 12.68 10.41
C GLU A 15 11.31 13.31 10.13
N GLU A 16 12.22 13.31 11.11
CA GLU A 16 13.61 13.75 10.93
C GLU A 16 14.29 12.92 9.85
N THR A 17 14.18 11.58 9.93
CA THR A 17 14.76 10.67 8.93
C THR A 17 14.24 10.98 7.52
N LEU A 18 12.92 11.19 7.36
CA LEU A 18 12.32 11.49 6.06
C LEU A 18 12.76 12.84 5.49
N LYS A 19 13.06 13.81 6.35
CA LYS A 19 13.49 15.17 5.97
C LYS A 19 15.02 15.26 5.79
N ASP A 20 15.77 14.27 6.26
CA ASP A 20 17.23 14.23 6.19
C ASP A 20 17.73 13.90 4.77
N SER A 21 18.80 14.53 4.32
CA SER A 21 19.53 14.15 3.10
C SER A 21 20.14 12.75 3.22
N ASN A 22 20.62 12.37 4.42
CA ASN A 22 21.25 11.08 4.68
C ASN A 22 20.34 9.88 4.40
N LEU A 23 19.03 10.05 4.25
CA LEU A 23 18.12 9.00 3.80
C LEU A 23 18.57 8.39 2.45
N GLN A 24 19.26 9.15 1.60
CA GLN A 24 19.84 8.67 0.34
C GLN A 24 20.90 7.57 0.52
N SER A 25 21.46 7.43 1.72
CA SER A 25 22.38 6.33 2.05
C SER A 25 21.68 5.02 2.40
N VAL A 26 20.35 5.04 2.59
CA VAL A 26 19.55 3.85 2.86
C VAL A 26 19.20 3.21 1.53
N THR A 27 19.95 2.19 1.13
CA THR A 27 19.78 1.52 -0.16
C THR A 27 19.05 0.19 -0.03
N THR A 28 18.56 -0.35 -1.15
CA THR A 28 17.99 -1.70 -1.22
C THR A 28 19.00 -2.78 -0.84
N ASP A 29 20.27 -2.63 -1.25
CA ASP A 29 21.35 -3.55 -0.86
C ASP A 29 21.52 -3.62 0.67
N LEU A 30 21.40 -2.48 1.35
CA LEU A 30 21.46 -2.40 2.81
C LEU A 30 20.21 -3.01 3.47
N ALA A 31 19.06 -2.94 2.80
CA ALA A 31 17.83 -3.62 3.21
C ALA A 31 17.94 -5.15 3.07
N GLU A 32 18.49 -5.64 1.97
CA GLU A 32 18.71 -7.07 1.71
C GLU A 32 19.79 -7.66 2.61
N ALA A 33 20.88 -6.92 2.81
CA ALA A 33 22.00 -7.31 3.67
C ALA A 33 21.72 -7.11 5.18
N PHE A 34 20.50 -6.74 5.57
CA PHE A 34 20.14 -6.48 6.97
C PHE A 34 20.52 -7.65 7.88
N THR A 35 21.43 -7.39 8.81
CA THR A 35 21.93 -8.35 9.81
C THR A 35 22.14 -7.70 11.16
N ASP A 36 22.20 -8.52 12.21
CA ASP A 36 22.58 -8.11 13.58
C ASP A 36 23.91 -7.38 13.62
N THR A 37 24.84 -7.80 12.76
CA THR A 37 26.18 -7.22 12.65
C THR A 37 26.12 -5.77 12.19
N LEU A 38 25.39 -5.46 11.10
CA LEU A 38 25.20 -4.08 10.62
C LEU A 38 24.52 -3.17 11.65
N LEU A 39 23.61 -3.73 12.45
CA LEU A 39 22.97 -3.00 13.55
C LEU A 39 23.92 -2.71 14.71
N ASN A 40 24.86 -3.61 14.98
CA ASN A 40 25.81 -3.50 16.09
C ASN A 40 27.05 -2.67 15.73
N GLU A 41 27.49 -2.72 14.47
CA GLU A 41 28.62 -1.96 13.93
C GLU A 41 28.29 -0.46 13.74
N GLY A 42 27.03 -0.06 13.98
CA GLY A 42 26.61 1.34 14.06
C GLY A 42 26.16 1.94 12.74
N ILE A 43 26.44 1.31 11.59
CA ILE A 43 26.07 1.79 10.25
C ILE A 43 24.57 2.13 10.18
N LEU A 44 23.71 1.23 10.67
CA LEU A 44 22.26 1.45 10.69
C LEU A 44 21.80 2.39 11.81
N ARG A 45 22.60 2.59 12.85
CA ARG A 45 22.24 3.47 13.99
C ARG A 45 22.36 4.96 13.64
N ASP A 46 23.10 5.29 12.59
CA ASP A 46 23.21 6.66 12.08
C ASP A 46 21.89 7.15 11.45
N ILE A 47 20.98 6.23 11.11
CA ILE A 47 19.62 6.56 10.68
C ILE A 47 18.80 6.96 11.93
N PRO A 48 18.27 8.19 12.04
CA PRO A 48 17.69 8.71 13.28
C PRO A 48 16.61 7.82 13.89
N ILE A 49 15.66 7.32 13.09
CA ILE A 49 14.60 6.43 13.59
C ILE A 49 15.14 5.10 14.13
N ILE A 50 16.17 4.53 13.49
CA ILE A 50 16.78 3.27 13.92
C ILE A 50 17.59 3.49 15.21
N GLY A 51 18.36 4.59 15.27
CA GLY A 51 19.06 5.02 16.48
C GLY A 51 18.11 5.21 17.66
N THR A 52 16.94 5.83 17.43
CA THR A 52 15.91 5.99 18.46
C THR A 52 15.33 4.66 18.93
N ILE A 53 15.01 3.73 18.02
CA ILE A 53 14.53 2.39 18.40
C ILE A 53 15.57 1.68 19.28
N VAL A 54 16.83 1.65 18.84
CA VAL A 54 17.93 1.02 19.59
C VAL A 54 18.12 1.68 20.96
N GLY A 55 18.11 3.02 21.01
CA GLY A 55 18.28 3.78 22.25
C GLY A 55 17.15 3.58 23.28
N LEU A 56 15.93 3.33 22.80
CA LEU A 56 14.79 3.00 23.68
C LEU A 56 14.88 1.57 24.24
N THR A 57 15.58 0.65 23.56
CA THR A 57 15.77 -0.72 24.04
C THR A 57 16.96 -0.83 25.02
N LYS A 58 16.67 -1.07 26.30
CA LYS A 58 17.65 -0.98 27.40
C LYS A 58 18.76 -2.04 27.46
N ALA A 59 18.85 -3.01 26.54
CA ALA A 59 19.92 -4.03 26.56
C ALA A 59 19.99 -4.94 25.32
N SER A 60 18.85 -5.22 24.67
CA SER A 60 18.80 -6.09 23.49
C SER A 60 17.55 -5.78 22.67
N LEU A 61 17.68 -5.83 21.35
CA LEU A 61 16.55 -5.74 20.43
C LEU A 61 15.70 -7.01 20.51
N SER A 62 14.39 -6.85 20.70
CA SER A 62 13.44 -7.96 20.61
C SER A 62 13.24 -8.38 19.14
N LEU A 63 12.62 -9.54 18.92
CA LEU A 63 12.26 -9.98 17.57
C LEU A 63 11.37 -8.94 16.86
N ASN A 64 10.40 -8.37 17.57
CA ASN A 64 9.51 -7.35 17.01
C ASN A 64 10.27 -6.07 16.64
N ASP A 65 11.26 -5.65 17.42
CA ASP A 65 12.10 -4.50 17.08
C ASP A 65 12.89 -4.75 15.80
N ARG A 66 13.45 -5.96 15.66
CA ARG A 66 14.22 -6.37 14.47
C ARG A 66 13.32 -6.42 13.23
N LEU A 67 12.12 -6.95 13.36
CA LEU A 67 11.14 -6.98 12.27
C LEU A 67 10.69 -5.57 11.88
N LEU A 68 10.41 -4.69 12.86
CA LEU A 68 10.06 -3.30 12.60
C LEU A 68 11.20 -2.54 11.91
N ILE A 69 12.44 -2.68 12.40
CA ILE A 69 13.62 -2.10 11.77
C ILE A 69 13.75 -2.58 10.33
N LYS A 70 13.60 -3.88 10.07
CA LYS A 70 13.66 -4.41 8.71
C LYS A 70 12.58 -3.78 7.81
N LYS A 71 11.34 -3.67 8.28
CA LYS A 71 10.25 -3.01 7.55
C LYS A 71 10.55 -1.53 7.28
N LEU A 72 11.12 -0.82 8.25
CA LEU A 72 11.54 0.58 8.11
C LEU A 72 12.65 0.75 7.09
N ILE A 73 13.67 -0.11 7.08
CA ILE A 73 14.77 -0.01 6.12
C ILE A 73 14.26 -0.21 4.69
N TYR A 74 13.45 -1.24 4.44
CA TYR A 74 12.81 -1.45 3.13
C TYR A 74 11.89 -0.29 2.74
N PHE A 75 11.20 0.32 3.71
CA PHE A 75 10.38 1.48 3.43
C PHE A 75 11.22 2.70 3.03
N LEU A 76 12.29 2.97 3.78
CA LEU A 76 13.15 4.13 3.54
C LEU A 76 13.96 3.99 2.25
N SER A 77 14.37 2.78 1.86
CA SER A 77 15.15 2.56 0.64
C SER A 77 14.40 2.95 -0.63
N GLU A 78 13.09 2.76 -0.68
CA GLU A 78 12.26 3.17 -1.82
C GLU A 78 12.07 4.70 -1.92
N LEU A 79 12.52 5.45 -0.92
CA LEU A 79 12.46 6.92 -0.89
C LEU A 79 13.82 7.57 -1.18
N GLN A 80 14.88 6.78 -1.39
CA GLN A 80 16.27 7.25 -1.52
C GLN A 80 16.42 8.25 -2.68
N ASP A 81 15.77 7.98 -3.82
CA ASP A 81 15.88 8.76 -5.06
C ASP A 81 14.97 10.00 -5.08
N ILE A 82 14.19 10.22 -4.02
CA ILE A 82 13.33 11.40 -3.90
C ILE A 82 14.15 12.55 -3.35
N GLU A 83 14.20 13.66 -4.10
CA GLU A 83 14.85 14.90 -3.67
C GLU A 83 14.38 15.33 -2.28
N THR A 84 15.33 15.67 -1.41
CA THR A 84 15.08 16.07 -0.03
C THR A 84 14.09 17.24 0.07
N GLU A 85 14.18 18.21 -0.83
CA GLU A 85 13.26 19.37 -0.87
C GLU A 85 11.81 18.94 -1.12
N LYS A 86 11.57 17.98 -2.01
CA LYS A 86 10.22 17.44 -2.28
C LYS A 86 9.66 16.73 -1.05
N ARG A 87 10.48 15.90 -0.39
CA ARG A 87 10.10 15.22 0.86
C ARG A 87 9.71 16.23 1.94
N GLN A 88 10.56 17.24 2.16
CA GLN A 88 10.32 18.28 3.17
C GLN A 88 9.05 19.09 2.88
N LYS A 89 8.87 19.55 1.63
CA LYS A 89 7.71 20.35 1.20
C LYS A 89 6.39 19.65 1.50
N LEU A 90 6.27 18.37 1.12
CA LEU A 90 4.99 17.65 1.26
C LEU A 90 4.73 17.15 2.66
N ILE A 91 5.76 16.78 3.41
CA ILE A 91 5.58 16.48 4.83
C ILE A 91 5.08 17.73 5.57
N PHE A 92 5.68 18.89 5.30
CA PHE A 92 5.24 20.15 5.90
C PHE A 92 3.80 20.52 5.51
N SER A 93 3.38 20.24 4.27
CA SER A 93 2.00 20.53 3.83
C SER A 93 0.95 19.67 4.54
N ILE A 94 1.26 18.41 4.85
CA ILE A 94 0.40 17.53 5.66
C ILE A 94 0.30 18.05 7.08
N GLU A 95 1.44 18.37 7.71
CA GLU A 95 1.51 18.80 9.11
C GLU A 95 0.78 20.12 9.37
N LYS A 96 0.76 21.03 8.38
CA LYS A 96 0.06 22.32 8.48
C LYS A 96 -1.45 22.21 8.25
N SER A 97 -1.93 21.10 7.69
CA SER A 97 -3.35 20.92 7.39
C SER A 97 -4.13 20.52 8.64
N ASP A 98 -5.03 21.40 9.11
CA ASP A 98 -5.94 21.13 10.23
C ASP A 98 -6.84 19.89 10.02
N LYS A 99 -6.91 19.37 8.79
CA LYS A 99 -7.66 18.15 8.45
C LYS A 99 -7.01 16.88 9.00
N HIS A 100 -5.71 16.90 9.31
CA HIS A 100 -4.97 15.71 9.73
C HIS A 100 -4.59 15.81 11.21
N LYS A 101 -5.33 15.06 12.06
CA LYS A 101 -5.12 15.05 13.52
C LYS A 101 -3.88 14.29 13.97
N ILE A 102 -3.36 13.38 13.13
CA ILE A 102 -2.21 12.53 13.42
C ILE A 102 -1.05 13.03 12.55
N ARG A 103 0.11 13.21 13.17
CA ARG A 103 1.33 13.62 12.47
C ARG A 103 1.75 12.55 11.47
N ILE A 104 2.43 12.95 10.39
CA ILE A 104 2.78 12.00 9.34
C ILE A 104 3.73 10.90 9.86
N GLY A 105 4.66 11.23 10.76
CA GLY A 105 5.56 10.24 11.37
C GLY A 105 4.77 9.16 12.12
N GLU A 106 3.88 9.58 13.02
CA GLU A 106 3.02 8.67 13.76
C GLU A 106 2.11 7.86 12.82
N LYS A 107 1.53 8.50 11.79
CA LYS A 107 0.68 7.80 10.83
C LYS A 107 1.44 6.74 10.05
N LEU A 108 2.67 7.04 9.60
CA LEU A 108 3.54 6.08 8.91
C LEU A 108 3.97 4.95 9.84
N LEU A 109 4.28 5.22 11.11
CA LEU A 109 4.57 4.17 12.10
C LEU A 109 3.41 3.18 12.23
N TYR A 110 2.16 3.66 12.34
CA TYR A 110 0.99 2.78 12.35
C TYR A 110 0.85 1.96 11.06
N ILE A 111 1.15 2.56 9.91
CA ILE A 111 1.05 1.87 8.62
C ILE A 111 2.13 0.78 8.51
N ILE A 112 3.38 1.10 8.85
CA ILE A 112 4.52 0.21 8.72
C ILE A 112 4.46 -0.93 9.75
N ASP A 113 4.10 -0.64 11.00
CA ASP A 113 3.95 -1.65 12.05
C ASP A 113 2.93 -2.74 11.67
N LYS A 114 1.83 -2.31 11.03
CA LYS A 114 0.74 -3.19 10.58
C LYS A 114 1.05 -3.98 9.31
N CYS A 115 2.07 -3.62 8.53
CA CYS A 115 2.50 -4.43 7.39
C CYS A 115 2.82 -5.86 7.87
N GLU A 116 2.43 -6.89 7.13
CA GLU A 116 2.73 -8.27 7.51
C GLU A 116 4.25 -8.48 7.55
N ASP A 117 4.92 -8.05 6.49
CA ASP A 117 6.35 -8.19 6.28
C ASP A 117 6.98 -6.93 5.64
N HIS A 118 8.26 -7.08 5.27
CA HIS A 118 9.04 -6.02 4.64
C HIS A 118 8.69 -5.83 3.16
N ILE A 119 8.16 -6.85 2.48
CA ILE A 119 7.68 -6.77 1.09
C ILE A 119 6.44 -5.86 1.04
N THR A 120 5.48 -6.10 1.94
CA THR A 120 4.31 -5.22 2.11
C THR A 120 4.76 -3.79 2.42
N SER A 121 5.76 -3.61 3.29
CA SER A 121 6.33 -2.30 3.61
C SER A 121 6.92 -1.59 2.39
N LYS A 122 7.61 -2.34 1.51
CA LYS A 122 8.13 -1.85 0.22
C LYS A 122 6.99 -1.31 -0.65
N TYR A 123 5.89 -2.04 -0.81
CA TYR A 123 4.73 -1.57 -1.60
C TYR A 123 4.09 -0.30 -1.03
N ILE A 124 3.97 -0.20 0.30
CA ILE A 124 3.53 1.05 0.94
C ILE A 124 4.48 2.20 0.61
N ALA A 125 5.79 1.96 0.61
CA ALA A 125 6.79 2.97 0.33
C ALA A 125 6.76 3.45 -1.12
N ILE A 126 6.51 2.56 -2.07
CA ILE A 126 6.29 2.90 -3.48
C ILE A 126 5.07 3.82 -3.61
N LEU A 127 3.96 3.50 -2.94
CA LEU A 127 2.78 4.37 -2.93
C LEU A 127 3.07 5.74 -2.29
N PHE A 128 3.82 5.73 -1.19
CA PHE A 128 4.23 6.96 -0.52
C PHE A 128 5.16 7.79 -1.40
N SER A 129 6.04 7.15 -2.19
CA SER A 129 6.91 7.79 -3.18
C SER A 129 6.10 8.51 -4.26
N ALA A 130 5.06 7.86 -4.81
CA ALA A 130 4.14 8.50 -5.75
C ALA A 130 3.43 9.71 -5.12
N PHE A 131 3.01 9.61 -3.86
CA PHE A 131 2.45 10.75 -3.12
C PHE A 131 3.48 11.88 -2.95
N LEU A 132 4.72 11.54 -2.58
CA LEU A 132 5.82 12.50 -2.43
C LEU A 132 6.24 13.17 -3.74
N LYS A 133 5.89 12.56 -4.88
CA LYS A 133 6.08 13.13 -6.22
C LYS A 133 4.87 13.94 -6.71
N GLU A 134 3.84 14.10 -5.87
CA GLU A 134 2.57 14.78 -6.19
C GLU A 134 1.78 14.07 -7.31
N GLU A 135 2.03 12.77 -7.53
CA GLU A 135 1.38 11.95 -8.58
C GLU A 135 0.04 11.37 -8.12
N ILE A 136 -0.15 11.25 -6.81
CA ILE A 136 -1.41 10.82 -6.16
C ILE A 136 -1.73 11.72 -4.98
N THR A 137 -3.00 11.75 -4.54
CA THR A 137 -3.36 12.52 -3.35
C THR A 137 -3.01 11.79 -2.06
N TYR A 138 -2.97 12.52 -0.93
CA TYR A 138 -2.82 11.89 0.39
C TYR A 138 -3.98 10.93 0.71
N SER A 139 -5.18 11.20 0.20
CA SER A 139 -6.32 10.29 0.34
C SER A 139 -6.10 8.98 -0.39
N ASP A 140 -5.53 9.03 -1.61
CA ASP A 140 -5.20 7.85 -2.39
C ASP A 140 -4.10 7.04 -1.71
N PHE A 141 -3.07 7.70 -1.20
CA PHE A 141 -2.04 7.06 -0.38
C PHE A 141 -2.64 6.30 0.80
N LEU A 142 -3.54 6.91 1.58
CA LEU A 142 -4.16 6.27 2.73
C LEU A 142 -5.09 5.11 2.34
N ARG A 143 -5.86 5.26 1.25
CA ARG A 143 -6.75 4.21 0.73
C ARG A 143 -5.94 3.02 0.22
N GLY A 144 -4.97 3.27 -0.66
CA GLY A 144 -4.09 2.23 -1.20
C GLY A 144 -3.28 1.54 -0.11
N SER A 145 -2.78 2.29 0.89
CA SER A 145 -2.09 1.69 2.03
C SER A 145 -2.98 0.73 2.82
N THR A 146 -4.26 1.10 3.01
CA THR A 146 -5.23 0.25 3.70
C THR A 146 -5.56 -1.00 2.90
N ILE A 147 -5.61 -0.89 1.57
CA ILE A 147 -5.83 -2.01 0.65
C ILE A 147 -4.68 -2.99 0.72
N ILE A 148 -3.44 -2.51 0.53
CA ILE A 148 -2.22 -3.32 0.52
C ILE A 148 -2.07 -4.10 1.83
N GLN A 149 -2.34 -3.47 2.97
CA GLN A 149 -2.28 -4.12 4.28
C GLN A 149 -3.32 -5.21 4.52
N ARG A 150 -4.40 -5.24 3.73
CA ARG A 150 -5.52 -6.18 3.92
C ARG A 150 -5.49 -7.34 2.94
N LEU A 151 -4.64 -7.26 1.92
CA LEU A 151 -4.52 -8.26 0.87
C LEU A 151 -3.36 -9.19 1.17
N LEU A 152 -3.50 -10.46 0.83
CA LEU A 152 -2.37 -11.38 0.79
C LEU A 152 -1.36 -10.86 -0.24
N VAL A 153 -0.07 -10.88 0.10
CA VAL A 153 0.96 -10.36 -0.81
C VAL A 153 0.95 -11.08 -2.16
N GLN A 154 0.64 -12.38 -2.19
CA GLN A 154 0.55 -13.17 -3.42
C GLN A 154 -0.64 -12.73 -4.29
N ASP A 155 -1.78 -12.42 -3.69
CA ASP A 155 -2.94 -11.87 -4.42
C ASP A 155 -2.60 -10.46 -4.93
N PHE A 156 -1.83 -9.67 -4.17
CA PHE A 156 -1.40 -8.35 -4.62
C PHE A 156 -0.45 -8.42 -5.82
N GLU A 157 0.55 -9.29 -5.78
CA GLU A 157 1.48 -9.56 -6.88
C GLU A 157 0.74 -10.09 -8.11
N GLN A 158 -0.13 -11.09 -7.94
CA GLN A 158 -0.97 -11.60 -9.03
C GLN A 158 -1.85 -10.49 -9.63
N PHE A 159 -2.41 -9.62 -8.79
CA PHE A 159 -3.12 -8.44 -9.26
C PHE A 159 -2.23 -7.56 -10.13
N LEU A 160 -1.02 -7.20 -9.68
CA LEU A 160 -0.08 -6.37 -10.44
C LEU A 160 0.36 -6.99 -11.77
N GLU A 161 0.45 -8.31 -11.86
CA GLU A 161 0.82 -9.04 -13.08
C GLU A 161 -0.37 -9.24 -14.06
N THR A 162 -1.60 -9.26 -13.56
CA THR A 162 -2.78 -9.57 -14.39
C THR A 162 -3.19 -8.37 -15.25
N GLU A 163 -3.31 -8.54 -16.56
CA GLU A 163 -3.77 -7.46 -17.44
C GLU A 163 -5.19 -6.96 -17.09
N ASN A 164 -5.43 -5.64 -17.21
CA ASN A 164 -6.72 -5.05 -16.82
C ASN A 164 -7.91 -5.72 -17.53
N LYS A 165 -7.80 -6.06 -18.83
CA LYS A 165 -8.87 -6.74 -19.59
C LYS A 165 -9.26 -8.12 -19.04
N VAL A 166 -8.38 -8.74 -18.24
CA VAL A 166 -8.63 -10.03 -17.60
C VAL A 166 -9.34 -9.82 -16.26
N LEU A 167 -8.98 -8.74 -15.53
CA LEU A 167 -9.63 -8.33 -14.29
C LEU A 167 -11.04 -7.75 -14.55
N GLU A 168 -11.17 -6.98 -15.62
CA GLU A 168 -12.40 -6.32 -16.04
C GLU A 168 -13.17 -7.23 -16.99
N ARG A 169 -13.92 -8.17 -16.41
CA ARG A 169 -14.66 -9.16 -17.19
C ARG A 169 -16.14 -9.24 -16.80
N ARG A 170 -16.93 -9.66 -17.78
CA ARG A 170 -18.33 -10.05 -17.60
C ARG A 170 -18.40 -11.50 -17.14
N ILE A 171 -19.23 -11.73 -16.13
CA ILE A 171 -19.58 -13.05 -15.61
C ILE A 171 -21.03 -13.30 -16.00
N ALA A 172 -21.22 -14.25 -16.91
CA ALA A 172 -22.56 -14.66 -17.30
C ALA A 172 -23.26 -15.36 -16.13
N TYR A 173 -24.59 -15.26 -16.05
CA TYR A 173 -25.38 -15.81 -14.94
C TYR A 173 -25.26 -17.33 -14.75
N TRP A 174 -24.78 -18.08 -15.75
CA TRP A 174 -24.52 -19.51 -15.67
C TRP A 174 -23.08 -19.87 -15.31
N GLU A 175 -22.17 -18.90 -15.21
CA GLU A 175 -20.80 -19.15 -14.78
C GLU A 175 -20.74 -19.45 -13.28
N LYS A 176 -19.76 -20.26 -12.89
CA LYS A 176 -19.37 -20.37 -11.49
C LYS A 176 -18.94 -18.97 -11.06
N GLY A 177 -19.49 -18.47 -9.95
CA GLY A 177 -19.26 -17.09 -9.47
C GLY A 177 -17.79 -16.76 -9.20
N PHE A 178 -17.53 -15.71 -8.45
CA PHE A 178 -16.18 -15.21 -8.21
C PHE A 178 -15.19 -16.29 -7.72
N SER A 179 -14.01 -16.30 -8.33
CA SER A 179 -12.83 -16.97 -7.79
C SER A 179 -12.41 -16.34 -6.45
N ASP A 180 -11.61 -17.06 -5.65
CA ASP A 180 -11.08 -16.53 -4.39
C ASP A 180 -10.26 -15.25 -4.64
N PHE A 181 -9.49 -15.22 -5.72
CA PHE A 181 -8.73 -14.05 -6.16
C PHE A 181 -9.66 -12.85 -6.48
N GLU A 182 -10.71 -13.03 -7.29
CA GLU A 182 -11.67 -11.97 -7.58
C GLU A 182 -12.39 -11.48 -6.32
N ASN A 183 -12.80 -12.39 -5.44
CA ASN A 183 -13.40 -12.06 -4.15
C ASN A 183 -12.44 -11.25 -3.27
N SER A 184 -11.16 -11.61 -3.26
CA SER A 184 -10.10 -10.92 -2.52
C SER A 184 -10.00 -9.45 -2.98
N LEU A 185 -9.92 -9.22 -4.30
CA LEU A 185 -9.83 -7.88 -4.90
C LEU A 185 -11.10 -7.03 -4.66
N ILE A 186 -12.29 -7.63 -4.76
CA ILE A 186 -13.56 -6.95 -4.51
C ILE A 186 -13.67 -6.56 -3.03
N THR A 187 -13.31 -7.47 -2.12
CA THR A 187 -13.46 -7.26 -0.66
C THR A 187 -12.58 -6.14 -0.12
N VAL A 188 -11.39 -5.94 -0.71
CA VAL A 188 -10.51 -4.82 -0.33
C VAL A 188 -10.84 -3.53 -1.09
N GLY A 189 -11.63 -3.60 -2.16
CA GLY A 189 -12.04 -2.44 -2.97
C GLY A 189 -11.08 -2.08 -4.11
N ILE A 190 -10.21 -3.01 -4.54
CA ILE A 190 -9.45 -2.88 -5.79
C ILE A 190 -10.38 -3.01 -6.98
N CYS A 191 -11.29 -3.98 -6.91
CA CYS A 191 -12.35 -4.18 -7.89
C CYS A 191 -13.71 -3.87 -7.27
N THR A 192 -14.70 -3.67 -8.12
CA THR A 192 -16.10 -3.60 -7.74
C THR A 192 -16.96 -4.24 -8.84
N THR A 193 -18.24 -4.41 -8.56
CA THR A 193 -19.16 -5.10 -9.45
C THR A 193 -20.32 -4.20 -9.85
N TYR A 194 -20.78 -4.33 -11.09
CA TYR A 194 -22.01 -3.72 -11.60
C TYR A 194 -22.84 -4.79 -12.30
N THR A 195 -24.14 -4.79 -12.07
CA THR A 195 -25.05 -5.71 -12.74
C THR A 195 -25.78 -4.99 -13.85
N ASP A 196 -25.73 -5.54 -15.06
CA ASP A 196 -26.43 -4.95 -16.20
C ASP A 196 -27.94 -4.96 -15.95
N PRO A 197 -28.65 -3.87 -16.23
CA PRO A 197 -30.08 -3.79 -16.00
C PRO A 197 -30.79 -4.83 -16.87
N VAL A 198 -31.70 -5.59 -16.26
CA VAL A 198 -32.49 -6.58 -16.99
C VAL A 198 -33.52 -5.85 -17.86
N SER A 199 -33.58 -6.24 -19.12
CA SER A 199 -34.62 -5.81 -20.06
C SER A 199 -35.34 -7.02 -20.64
N VAL A 200 -36.64 -6.85 -20.89
CA VAL A 200 -37.50 -7.88 -21.47
C VAL A 200 -38.24 -7.26 -22.65
N ARG A 201 -38.19 -7.92 -23.81
CA ARG A 201 -38.91 -7.52 -25.02
C ARG A 201 -39.60 -8.72 -25.66
N ASP A 202 -40.65 -8.45 -26.43
CA ASP A 202 -41.32 -9.50 -27.20
C ASP A 202 -40.36 -10.10 -28.23
N GLN A 203 -40.51 -11.41 -28.47
CA GLN A 203 -39.75 -12.12 -29.50
C GLN A 203 -40.43 -11.93 -30.86
N ASP A 204 -39.69 -11.35 -31.81
CA ASP A 204 -40.18 -11.11 -33.17
C ASP A 204 -39.91 -12.28 -34.13
N ASP A 205 -39.05 -13.24 -33.72
CA ASP A 205 -38.79 -14.46 -34.49
C ASP A 205 -39.86 -15.53 -34.26
N TYR A 206 -40.77 -15.66 -35.21
CA TYR A 206 -41.85 -16.65 -35.21
C TYR A 206 -41.39 -18.11 -35.17
N LYS A 207 -40.09 -18.39 -35.41
CA LYS A 207 -39.53 -19.74 -35.32
C LYS A 207 -39.04 -20.10 -33.93
N MET A 208 -38.88 -19.14 -33.03
CA MET A 208 -38.45 -19.41 -31.66
C MET A 208 -39.65 -19.79 -30.78
N SER A 209 -39.43 -20.73 -29.86
CA SER A 209 -40.45 -21.19 -28.91
C SER A 209 -40.73 -20.20 -27.79
N ASP A 210 -39.75 -19.35 -27.47
CA ASP A 210 -39.83 -18.42 -26.35
C ASP A 210 -40.55 -17.13 -26.75
N LYS A 211 -41.53 -16.73 -25.95
CA LYS A 211 -42.34 -15.52 -26.19
C LYS A 211 -41.56 -14.22 -25.96
N TYR A 212 -40.55 -14.26 -25.09
CA TYR A 212 -39.82 -13.08 -24.65
C TYR A 212 -38.31 -13.28 -24.87
N VAL A 213 -37.63 -12.20 -25.25
CA VAL A 213 -36.17 -12.08 -25.18
C VAL A 213 -35.82 -11.34 -23.90
N VAL A 214 -35.01 -11.98 -23.06
CA VAL A 214 -34.43 -11.38 -21.85
C VAL A 214 -32.97 -11.04 -22.14
N ASP A 215 -32.57 -9.81 -21.85
CA ASP A 215 -31.19 -9.34 -21.97
C ASP A 215 -30.76 -8.63 -20.67
N GLY A 216 -29.46 -8.63 -20.40
CA GLY A 216 -28.88 -8.12 -19.15
C GLY A 216 -28.96 -9.12 -17.98
N GLY A 217 -28.71 -8.63 -16.77
CA GLY A 217 -28.54 -9.46 -15.57
C GLY A 217 -27.15 -10.07 -15.40
N ASP A 218 -26.25 -9.82 -16.36
CA ASP A 218 -24.85 -10.19 -16.27
C ASP A 218 -24.13 -9.32 -15.22
N LEU A 219 -23.14 -9.91 -14.55
CA LEU A 219 -22.34 -9.26 -13.53
C LEU A 219 -20.99 -8.86 -14.12
N ASN A 220 -20.67 -7.58 -14.08
CA ASN A 220 -19.43 -7.04 -14.59
C ASN A 220 -18.50 -6.69 -13.43
N ILE A 221 -17.25 -7.18 -13.47
CA ILE A 221 -16.18 -6.72 -12.59
C ILE A 221 -15.45 -5.58 -13.29
N TYR A 222 -15.10 -4.53 -12.56
CA TYR A 222 -14.25 -3.45 -13.06
C TYR A 222 -13.31 -2.94 -11.97
N LEU A 223 -12.19 -2.33 -12.39
CA LEU A 223 -11.25 -1.71 -11.47
C LEU A 223 -11.84 -0.42 -10.90
N THR A 224 -11.60 -0.19 -9.61
CA THR A 224 -11.89 1.10 -8.99
C THR A 224 -10.84 2.13 -9.37
N GLU A 225 -11.08 3.42 -9.10
CA GLU A 225 -10.09 4.48 -9.27
C GLU A 225 -8.78 4.17 -8.53
N ILE A 226 -8.87 3.63 -7.31
CA ILE A 226 -7.69 3.23 -6.54
C ILE A 226 -7.05 1.96 -7.10
N GLY A 227 -7.83 1.03 -7.65
CA GLY A 227 -7.31 -0.14 -8.39
C GLY A 227 -6.46 0.29 -9.59
N HIS A 228 -6.94 1.23 -10.40
CA HIS A 228 -6.16 1.80 -11.50
C HIS A 228 -4.91 2.55 -11.02
N THR A 229 -5.03 3.29 -9.91
CA THR A 229 -3.90 3.99 -9.30
C THR A 229 -2.81 3.01 -8.89
N LEU A 230 -3.16 1.94 -8.17
CA LEU A 230 -2.22 0.89 -7.76
C LEU A 230 -1.56 0.23 -8.98
N LYS A 231 -2.34 -0.10 -10.02
CA LYS A 231 -1.81 -0.61 -11.29
C LYS A 231 -0.79 0.32 -11.93
N THR A 232 -1.05 1.62 -11.91
CA THR A 232 -0.20 2.60 -12.60
C THR A 232 1.16 2.74 -11.93
N TYR A 233 1.19 2.78 -10.60
CA TYR A 233 2.41 3.13 -9.85
C TYR A 233 3.19 1.94 -9.31
N MET A 234 2.68 0.70 -9.46
CA MET A 234 3.31 -0.50 -8.90
C MET A 234 3.62 -1.60 -9.94
N HIS A 235 3.41 -1.35 -11.22
CA HIS A 235 3.63 -2.34 -12.30
C HIS A 235 5.12 -2.72 -12.53
N HIS A 236 6.06 -2.03 -11.90
CA HIS A 236 7.50 -2.17 -12.17
C HIS A 236 8.32 -2.60 -10.95
N CYS A 237 7.69 -3.21 -9.95
CA CYS A 237 8.27 -3.42 -8.62
C CYS A 237 8.69 -4.85 -8.31
#